data_AF-A0A378I5G0-F1
#
_entry.id   AF-A0A378I5G0-F1
#
_cell.length_a   1.000
_cell.length_b   1.000
_cell.length_c   1.000
_cell.angle_alpha   90.00
_cell.angle_beta   90.00
_cell.angle_gamma   90.00
#
_symmetry.space_group_name_H-M   'P 1'
#
loop_
_entity.id
_entity.type
_entity.pdbx_description
1 polymer ?
#
loop_
_entity_poly.entity_id
_entity_poly.type
_entity_poly.pdbx_seq_one_letter_code
_entity_poly.pdbx_strand_id
1 'polypeptide(L)'
;MDELNELLRPTWGSEKWILEGWQQITASEKELIKSRVDKMFQDGLPFKVKQDKLLYIYAFSLLAQLEVLAIQVPLKFESKMLSAAHRKRMRLQLLDEIFHGIVFTKILYMLCAPYAYPPPYNPHIEIICNFIRSEECPKTAVVLLNLIGEGWIEEIFYSLERAGVAPKVFETIIEDEHRHVCEAVLYKSIGLPNIEEVKGKLAFLEEQLFTNLFMQHKYIFSLLALLNVHGSISFIESLSKKHREQVEKLNLKPSQNWQYYMQFMESLLPKIRAYNQKNQEIEMTPIRKVLMTQWDNPTDPTMAGQFNINISCVDFFGKKYPPETVTTLMLQAVSLILSENDSHRHYLSYKRLYRTQSAYAGLVVKLPDCGDQMSTIVFENCHLLTLQELSLKIRSALKMMVYCFKRREALEKSNPQVQELVENAAYEYVNDLYGFPVIGNPVVSVSNIGACGYTQCKSPLRRNEGMKYTLMEVERKLVWNKATKAFEEQDLLPVSISADHRVFDGNTPVPKMVADCFNRIFAKMVAEEAIPVKVEDRTQDAKLVALLDQLIEKNVEMGFKALSFLQTYWCDFLKLEDMLDADFLASRLMASELEC
;
A
#
# COMPACT_ATOMS: atom_id res chain seq x y z
N MET A 1 17.33 -27.98 10.64
CA MET A 1 18.12 -27.78 9.40
C MET A 1 18.80 -26.43 9.55
N ASP A 2 20.06 -26.29 9.14
CA ASP A 2 20.82 -25.04 9.32
C ASP A 2 20.33 -24.01 8.28
N GLU A 3 19.55 -23.02 8.70
CA GLU A 3 18.88 -22.01 7.86
C GLU A 3 19.86 -21.33 6.88
N LEU A 4 21.10 -21.12 7.31
CA LEU A 4 22.16 -20.54 6.50
C LEU A 4 22.57 -21.46 5.32
N ASN A 5 22.59 -22.77 5.53
CA ASN A 5 22.90 -23.73 4.46
C ASN A 5 21.77 -23.84 3.42
N GLU A 6 20.53 -23.48 3.78
CA GLU A 6 19.44 -23.35 2.80
C GLU A 6 19.57 -22.08 1.97
N LEU A 7 19.95 -20.96 2.59
CA LEU A 7 20.19 -19.69 1.89
C LEU A 7 21.33 -19.76 0.87
N LEU A 8 22.33 -20.62 1.10
CA LEU A 8 23.46 -20.83 0.19
C LEU A 8 23.14 -21.76 -0.99
N ARG A 9 21.90 -22.26 -1.12
CA ARG A 9 21.49 -23.03 -2.30
C ARG A 9 21.25 -22.05 -3.46
N PRO A 10 21.91 -22.24 -4.62
CA PRO A 10 21.81 -21.32 -5.76
C PRO A 10 20.46 -21.48 -6.47
N THR A 11 19.41 -20.89 -5.91
CA THR A 11 18.07 -20.88 -6.51
C THR A 11 17.77 -19.62 -7.31
N TRP A 12 18.36 -18.47 -6.95
CA TRP A 12 18.12 -17.20 -7.64
C TRP A 12 19.24 -16.83 -8.63
N GLY A 13 20.50 -17.08 -8.28
CA GLY A 13 21.66 -16.86 -9.15
C GLY A 13 22.86 -16.29 -8.40
N SER A 14 22.66 -15.25 -7.58
CA SER A 14 23.73 -14.63 -6.80
C SER A 14 24.35 -15.58 -5.77
N GLU A 15 23.57 -16.49 -5.20
CA GLU A 15 24.01 -17.35 -4.10
C GLU A 15 25.12 -18.30 -4.53
N LYS A 16 25.26 -18.58 -5.84
CA LYS A 16 26.36 -19.39 -6.37
C LYS A 16 27.74 -18.80 -6.03
N TRP A 17 27.86 -17.48 -6.04
CA TRP A 17 29.11 -16.76 -5.76
C TRP A 17 29.42 -16.73 -4.27
N ILE A 18 28.39 -16.57 -3.45
CA ILE A 18 28.51 -16.69 -2.00
C ILE A 18 28.94 -18.12 -1.64
N LEU A 19 28.34 -19.13 -2.27
CA LEU A 19 28.68 -20.54 -2.05
C LEU A 19 30.13 -20.85 -2.47
N GLU A 20 30.60 -20.29 -3.58
CA GLU A 20 32.00 -20.41 -4.01
C GLU A 20 32.94 -19.85 -2.93
N GLY A 21 32.68 -18.63 -2.43
CA GLY A 21 33.44 -18.05 -1.32
C GLY A 21 33.38 -18.91 -0.05
N TRP A 22 32.18 -19.35 0.32
CA TRP A 22 31.91 -20.18 1.48
C TRP A 22 32.67 -21.51 1.46
N GLN A 23 32.95 -22.08 0.28
CA GLN A 23 33.71 -23.32 0.15
C GLN A 23 35.21 -23.13 0.38
N GLN A 24 35.74 -21.90 0.23
CA GLN A 24 37.16 -21.57 0.40
C GLN A 24 37.53 -21.14 1.83
N ILE A 25 36.56 -21.08 2.74
CA ILE A 25 36.76 -20.65 4.13
C ILE A 25 36.74 -21.81 5.13
N THR A 26 37.51 -21.65 6.21
CA THR A 26 37.66 -22.64 7.28
C THR A 26 36.41 -22.73 8.16
N ALA A 27 36.28 -23.80 8.94
CA ALA A 27 35.15 -23.97 9.86
C ALA A 27 35.04 -22.84 10.89
N SER A 28 36.16 -22.35 11.42
CA SER A 28 36.18 -21.22 12.36
C SER A 28 35.72 -19.90 11.71
N GLU A 29 36.09 -19.68 10.45
CA GLU A 29 35.65 -18.49 9.70
C GLU A 29 34.15 -18.57 9.36
N LYS A 30 33.64 -19.76 9.06
CA LYS A 30 32.19 -19.98 8.88
C LYS A 30 31.41 -19.65 10.15
N GLU A 31 31.90 -20.09 11.30
CA GLU A 31 31.27 -19.81 12.60
C GLU A 31 31.30 -18.31 12.93
N LEU A 32 32.39 -17.62 12.60
CA LEU A 32 32.46 -16.16 12.73
C LEU A 32 31.37 -15.48 11.91
N ILE A 33 31.23 -15.81 10.62
CA ILE A 33 30.20 -15.23 9.77
C ILE A 33 28.81 -15.56 10.28
N LYS A 34 28.57 -16.83 10.66
CA LYS A 34 27.29 -17.29 11.20
C LYS A 34 26.88 -16.50 12.44
N SER A 35 27.77 -16.36 13.43
CA SER A 35 27.50 -15.57 14.64
C SER A 35 27.17 -14.10 14.36
N ARG A 36 27.84 -13.47 13.36
CA ARG A 36 27.54 -12.10 12.92
C ARG A 36 26.15 -12.01 12.30
N VAL A 37 25.79 -12.96 11.45
CA VAL A 37 24.45 -13.04 10.83
C VAL A 37 23.38 -13.26 11.90
N ASP A 38 23.56 -14.22 12.79
CA ASP A 38 22.60 -14.52 13.85
C ASP A 38 22.36 -13.30 14.75
N LYS A 39 23.42 -12.54 15.10
CA LYS A 39 23.30 -11.28 15.84
C LYS A 39 22.59 -10.17 15.05
N MET A 40 22.78 -10.10 13.73
CA MET A 40 22.10 -9.11 12.89
C MET A 40 20.59 -9.34 12.88
N PHE A 41 20.18 -10.61 12.72
CA PHE A 41 18.79 -11.04 12.53
C PHE A 41 18.12 -11.64 13.78
N GLN A 42 18.69 -11.43 14.98
CA GLN A 42 18.17 -12.00 16.23
C GLN A 42 16.68 -11.67 16.48
N ASP A 43 16.22 -10.51 16.00
CA ASP A 43 14.86 -9.99 16.15
C ASP A 43 14.06 -10.06 14.83
N GLY A 44 14.51 -10.88 13.86
CA GLY A 44 13.95 -10.93 12.51
C GLY A 44 14.57 -9.90 11.55
N LEU A 45 13.75 -9.22 10.74
CA LEU A 45 14.23 -8.23 9.78
C LEU A 45 14.89 -7.06 10.55
N PRO A 46 16.15 -6.68 10.27
CA PRO A 46 16.92 -5.75 11.12
C PRO A 46 16.49 -4.28 11.01
N PHE A 47 15.32 -4.00 10.42
CA PHE A 47 14.76 -2.66 10.26
C PHE A 47 13.24 -2.71 10.00
N LYS A 48 12.56 -1.58 10.26
CA LYS A 48 11.15 -1.38 9.86
C LYS A 48 11.08 -0.85 8.43
N VAL A 49 10.18 -1.41 7.62
CA VAL A 49 9.88 -0.94 6.26
C VAL A 49 9.02 0.32 6.37
N LYS A 50 9.56 1.48 5.95
CA LYS A 50 8.89 2.80 6.09
C LYS A 50 8.21 3.29 4.81
N GLN A 51 8.67 2.81 3.67
CA GLN A 51 8.12 3.11 2.34
C GLN A 51 7.58 1.81 1.71
N ASP A 52 7.08 1.89 0.49
CA ASP A 52 6.61 0.71 -0.25
C ASP A 52 7.68 -0.40 -0.27
N LYS A 53 7.28 -1.58 0.19
CA LYS A 53 8.11 -2.78 0.31
C LYS A 53 8.78 -3.17 -1.01
N LEU A 54 8.13 -2.89 -2.14
CA LEU A 54 8.67 -3.14 -3.48
C LEU A 54 9.98 -2.40 -3.73
N LEU A 55 10.11 -1.17 -3.21
CA LEU A 55 11.32 -0.37 -3.34
C LEU A 55 12.50 -1.04 -2.61
N TYR A 56 12.25 -1.57 -1.41
CA TYR A 56 13.26 -2.32 -0.66
C TYR A 56 13.64 -3.62 -1.38
N ILE A 57 12.67 -4.36 -1.91
CA ILE A 57 12.94 -5.61 -2.66
C ILE A 57 13.89 -5.36 -3.83
N TYR A 58 13.61 -4.36 -4.67
CA TYR A 58 14.50 -4.05 -5.79
C TYR A 58 15.85 -3.49 -5.32
N ALA A 59 15.88 -2.60 -4.33
CA ALA A 59 17.14 -2.06 -3.81
C ALA A 59 18.05 -3.17 -3.24
N PHE A 60 17.53 -4.02 -2.35
CA PHE A 60 18.31 -5.12 -1.79
C PHE A 60 18.64 -6.22 -2.81
N SER A 61 17.83 -6.39 -3.86
CA SER A 61 18.17 -7.24 -5.02
C SER A 61 19.33 -6.69 -5.83
N LEU A 62 19.46 -5.37 -5.96
CA LEU A 62 20.62 -4.73 -6.56
C LEU A 62 21.86 -4.97 -5.70
N LEU A 63 21.78 -4.64 -4.40
CA LEU A 63 22.90 -4.77 -3.47
C LEU A 63 23.40 -6.21 -3.37
N ALA A 64 22.50 -7.19 -3.24
CA ALA A 64 22.88 -8.60 -3.20
C ALA A 64 23.59 -9.08 -4.48
N GLN A 65 23.32 -8.46 -5.64
CA GLN A 65 24.06 -8.75 -6.90
C GLN A 65 25.37 -7.97 -7.01
N LEU A 66 25.46 -6.80 -6.38
CA LEU A 66 26.70 -6.02 -6.33
C LEU A 66 27.72 -6.63 -5.37
N GLU A 67 27.34 -7.03 -4.16
CA GLU A 67 28.31 -7.57 -3.18
C GLU A 67 28.97 -8.87 -3.62
N VAL A 68 28.26 -9.68 -4.42
CA VAL A 68 28.89 -10.90 -4.96
C VAL A 68 29.99 -10.59 -5.99
N LEU A 69 30.07 -9.35 -6.50
CA LEU A 69 31.23 -8.85 -7.25
C LEU A 69 32.48 -8.86 -6.37
N ALA A 70 32.33 -8.33 -5.17
CA ALA A 70 33.40 -8.05 -4.22
C ALA A 70 34.10 -9.32 -3.75
N ILE A 71 33.36 -10.44 -3.61
CA ILE A 71 33.89 -11.76 -3.23
C ILE A 71 34.99 -12.26 -4.20
N GLN A 72 34.89 -11.93 -5.50
CA GLN A 72 35.70 -12.57 -6.54
C GLN A 72 37.18 -12.13 -6.53
N VAL A 73 37.46 -10.89 -6.14
CA VAL A 73 38.83 -10.37 -6.09
C VAL A 73 39.68 -11.04 -5.00
N PRO A 74 39.27 -11.06 -3.73
CA PRO A 74 40.07 -11.71 -2.71
C PRO A 74 40.18 -13.22 -2.99
N LEU A 75 39.13 -13.88 -3.50
CA LEU A 75 39.21 -15.28 -3.94
C LEU A 75 40.31 -15.55 -4.98
N LYS A 76 40.37 -14.74 -6.05
CA LYS A 76 41.31 -14.96 -7.15
C LYS A 76 42.73 -14.50 -6.82
N PHE A 77 42.86 -13.46 -5.99
CA PHE A 77 44.11 -12.72 -5.85
C PHE A 77 44.79 -12.83 -4.48
N GLU A 78 44.15 -13.37 -3.44
CA GLU A 78 44.77 -13.57 -2.12
C GLU A 78 46.13 -14.27 -2.24
N SER A 79 46.16 -15.44 -2.88
CA SER A 79 47.39 -16.24 -3.05
C SER A 79 48.47 -15.55 -3.90
N LYS A 80 48.07 -14.57 -4.73
CA LYS A 80 48.96 -13.80 -5.60
C LYS A 80 49.57 -12.58 -4.89
N MET A 81 49.16 -12.28 -3.65
CA MET A 81 49.75 -11.18 -2.87
C MET A 81 51.13 -11.56 -2.34
N LEU A 82 52.11 -10.67 -2.55
CA LEU A 82 53.51 -10.90 -2.16
C LEU A 82 53.71 -10.89 -0.64
N SER A 83 53.04 -10.00 0.09
CA SER A 83 53.22 -9.84 1.54
C SER A 83 52.19 -10.65 2.34
N ALA A 84 52.62 -11.22 3.46
CA ALA A 84 51.72 -11.94 4.37
C ALA A 84 50.63 -11.02 4.98
N ALA A 85 50.95 -9.74 5.19
CA ALA A 85 50.00 -8.75 5.68
C ALA A 85 48.89 -8.47 4.65
N HIS A 86 49.22 -8.40 3.36
CA HIS A 86 48.23 -8.20 2.29
C HIS A 86 47.39 -9.45 2.06
N ARG A 87 47.99 -10.64 2.17
CA ARG A 87 47.22 -11.90 2.18
C ARG A 87 46.18 -11.92 3.29
N LYS A 88 46.58 -11.55 4.51
CA LYS A 88 45.66 -11.47 5.65
C LYS A 88 44.53 -10.45 5.44
N ARG A 89 44.82 -9.31 4.80
CA ARG A 89 43.82 -8.29 4.47
C ARG A 89 42.83 -8.76 3.41
N MET A 90 43.31 -9.32 2.29
CA MET A 90 42.46 -9.95 1.27
C MET A 90 41.62 -11.08 1.87
N ARG A 91 42.19 -11.85 2.80
CA ARG A 91 41.45 -12.88 3.52
C ARG A 91 40.34 -12.29 4.38
N LEU A 92 40.60 -11.20 5.10
CA LEU A 92 39.58 -10.52 5.90
C LEU A 92 38.48 -9.93 5.01
N GLN A 93 38.86 -9.27 3.91
CA GLN A 93 37.92 -8.77 2.91
C GLN A 93 37.00 -9.90 2.44
N LEU A 94 37.55 -11.07 2.04
CA LEU A 94 36.74 -12.22 1.65
C LEU A 94 35.66 -12.59 2.69
N LEU A 95 36.00 -12.55 3.98
CA LEU A 95 35.03 -12.86 5.05
C LEU A 95 33.94 -11.80 5.17
N ASP A 96 34.30 -10.53 5.00
CA ASP A 96 33.37 -9.40 5.01
C ASP A 96 32.42 -9.47 3.81
N GLU A 97 32.92 -9.68 2.59
CA GLU A 97 32.07 -9.77 1.39
C GLU A 97 31.10 -10.96 1.42
N ILE A 98 31.56 -12.11 1.93
CA ILE A 98 30.68 -13.27 2.14
C ILE A 98 29.58 -12.91 3.16
N PHE A 99 29.94 -12.20 4.24
CA PHE A 99 28.97 -11.73 5.23
C PHE A 99 27.96 -10.75 4.61
N HIS A 100 28.39 -9.75 3.85
CA HIS A 100 27.49 -8.78 3.19
C HIS A 100 26.56 -9.45 2.19
N GLY A 101 27.11 -10.32 1.33
CA GLY A 101 26.34 -11.11 0.39
C GLY A 101 25.25 -11.94 1.07
N ILE A 102 25.57 -12.59 2.19
CA ILE A 102 24.59 -13.34 3.00
C ILE A 102 23.54 -12.40 3.60
N VAL A 103 23.94 -11.28 4.20
CA VAL A 103 23.02 -10.33 4.86
C VAL A 103 22.02 -9.77 3.86
N PHE A 104 22.46 -9.26 2.72
CA PHE A 104 21.55 -8.70 1.71
C PHE A 104 20.68 -9.76 1.06
N THR A 105 21.22 -10.94 0.78
CA THR A 105 20.43 -12.07 0.26
C THR A 105 19.37 -12.49 1.27
N LYS A 106 19.70 -12.61 2.56
CA LYS A 106 18.74 -12.93 3.63
C LYS A 106 17.65 -11.87 3.76
N ILE A 107 18.01 -10.58 3.77
CA ILE A 107 17.04 -9.48 3.77
C ILE A 107 16.10 -9.59 2.57
N LEU A 108 16.62 -9.81 1.37
CA LEU A 108 15.82 -9.94 0.15
C LEU A 108 14.83 -11.09 0.25
N TYR A 109 15.27 -12.27 0.69
CA TYR A 109 14.38 -13.41 0.89
C TYR A 109 13.33 -13.15 1.98
N MET A 110 13.69 -12.51 3.10
CA MET A 110 12.73 -12.14 4.14
C MET A 110 11.71 -11.10 3.65
N LEU A 111 12.12 -10.16 2.80
CA LEU A 111 11.21 -9.24 2.14
C LEU A 111 10.29 -9.97 1.15
N CYS A 112 10.77 -10.95 0.40
CA CYS A 112 9.93 -11.70 -0.54
C CYS A 112 9.02 -12.75 0.12
N ALA A 113 9.39 -13.24 1.31
CA ALA A 113 8.63 -14.25 2.04
C ALA A 113 7.21 -13.77 2.42
N PRO A 114 6.25 -14.69 2.56
CA PRO A 114 6.36 -16.15 2.36
C PRO A 114 6.15 -16.62 0.90
N TYR A 115 5.68 -15.74 0.02
CA TYR A 115 4.97 -16.18 -1.18
C TYR A 115 5.52 -15.60 -2.50
N ALA A 116 6.56 -14.77 -2.43
CA ALA A 116 7.29 -14.32 -3.59
C ALA A 116 8.73 -14.84 -3.56
N TYR A 117 9.34 -14.90 -4.73
CA TYR A 117 10.78 -15.06 -4.88
C TYR A 117 11.41 -13.69 -5.16
N PRO A 118 12.73 -13.55 -4.93
CA PRO A 118 13.49 -12.41 -5.41
C PRO A 118 13.15 -12.10 -6.89
N PRO A 119 13.15 -10.82 -7.31
CA PRO A 119 12.98 -10.44 -8.71
C PRO A 119 13.97 -11.20 -9.60
N PRO A 120 13.69 -11.48 -10.88
CA PRO A 120 14.61 -12.24 -11.73
C PRO A 120 16.04 -11.70 -11.70
N TYR A 121 17.01 -12.59 -11.50
CA TYR A 121 18.44 -12.25 -11.51
C TYR A 121 18.78 -11.48 -12.79
N ASN A 122 19.56 -10.40 -12.65
CA ASN A 122 19.88 -9.52 -13.76
C ASN A 122 21.25 -9.85 -14.35
N PRO A 123 21.33 -10.53 -15.51
CA PRO A 123 22.60 -10.88 -16.11
C PRO A 123 23.44 -9.66 -16.53
N HIS A 124 22.83 -8.48 -16.67
CA HIS A 124 23.56 -7.26 -16.98
C HIS A 124 24.49 -6.82 -15.84
N ILE A 125 24.06 -6.98 -14.58
CA ILE A 125 24.91 -6.66 -13.42
C ILE A 125 26.12 -7.61 -13.39
N GLU A 126 25.91 -8.88 -13.78
CA GLU A 126 26.97 -9.90 -13.87
C GLU A 126 28.04 -9.60 -14.92
N ILE A 127 27.77 -8.72 -15.90
CA ILE A 127 28.78 -8.28 -16.88
C ILE A 127 29.95 -7.59 -16.17
N ILE A 128 29.65 -6.79 -15.14
CA ILE A 128 30.67 -6.14 -14.31
C ILE A 128 31.47 -7.22 -13.54
N CYS A 129 30.79 -8.26 -13.01
CA CYS A 129 31.46 -9.38 -12.32
C CYS A 129 32.44 -10.07 -13.25
N ASN A 130 31.97 -10.43 -14.43
CA ASN A 130 32.76 -11.19 -15.39
C ASN A 130 33.94 -10.39 -15.91
N PHE A 131 33.79 -9.07 -16.08
CA PHE A 131 34.88 -8.19 -16.45
C PHE A 131 36.01 -8.25 -15.41
N ILE A 132 35.70 -8.05 -14.13
CA ILE A 132 36.69 -8.10 -13.05
C ILE A 132 37.27 -9.51 -12.89
N ARG A 133 36.43 -10.56 -12.98
CA ARG A 133 36.87 -11.96 -12.88
C ARG A 133 37.82 -12.36 -14.00
N SER A 134 37.65 -11.80 -15.19
CA SER A 134 38.52 -12.06 -16.35
C SER A 134 39.88 -11.36 -16.27
N GLU A 135 40.07 -10.43 -15.32
CA GLU A 135 41.35 -9.78 -15.11
C GLU A 135 42.38 -10.77 -14.57
N GLU A 136 43.56 -10.82 -15.16
CA GLU A 136 44.64 -11.70 -14.71
C GLU A 136 45.68 -10.96 -13.88
N CYS A 137 45.82 -9.65 -14.09
CA CYS A 137 46.76 -8.80 -13.38
C CYS A 137 46.20 -8.42 -11.99
N PRO A 138 46.81 -8.87 -10.87
CA PRO A 138 46.33 -8.55 -9.53
C PRO A 138 46.32 -7.05 -9.26
N LYS A 139 47.30 -6.31 -9.80
CA LYS A 139 47.40 -4.85 -9.61
C LYS A 139 46.24 -4.12 -10.26
N THR A 140 45.86 -4.54 -11.47
CA THR A 140 44.76 -3.94 -12.22
C THR A 140 43.43 -4.29 -11.57
N ALA A 141 43.22 -5.55 -11.17
CA ALA A 141 41.98 -5.98 -10.51
C ALA A 141 41.73 -5.24 -9.19
N VAL A 142 42.75 -5.16 -8.34
CA VAL A 142 42.67 -4.46 -7.04
C VAL A 142 42.39 -2.96 -7.25
N VAL A 143 42.99 -2.32 -8.24
CA VAL A 143 42.67 -0.92 -8.57
C VAL A 143 41.24 -0.75 -9.10
N LEU A 144 40.77 -1.62 -9.99
CA LEU A 144 39.44 -1.46 -10.58
C LEU A 144 38.31 -1.78 -9.59
N LEU A 145 38.47 -2.76 -8.71
CA LEU A 145 37.43 -3.12 -7.74
C LEU A 145 37.62 -2.39 -6.41
N ASN A 146 38.67 -2.69 -5.64
CA ASN A 146 38.84 -2.15 -4.29
C ASN A 146 38.98 -0.62 -4.26
N LEU A 147 39.56 0.00 -5.29
CA LEU A 147 39.70 1.46 -5.30
C LEU A 147 38.50 2.14 -5.96
N ILE A 148 38.01 1.64 -7.09
CA ILE A 148 36.96 2.31 -7.87
C ILE A 148 35.58 1.71 -7.58
N GLY A 149 35.42 0.40 -7.78
CA GLY A 149 34.15 -0.32 -7.55
C GLY A 149 33.61 -0.19 -6.12
N GLU A 150 34.42 -0.52 -5.11
CA GLU A 150 34.03 -0.37 -3.69
C GLU A 150 33.80 1.09 -3.33
N GLY A 151 34.50 2.01 -4.00
CA GLY A 151 34.20 3.43 -3.90
C GLY A 151 32.76 3.77 -4.23
N TRP A 152 32.25 3.22 -5.32
CA TRP A 152 30.87 3.41 -5.75
C TRP A 152 29.88 2.70 -4.82
N ILE A 153 30.16 1.46 -4.42
CA ILE A 153 29.31 0.66 -3.54
C ILE A 153 29.21 1.32 -2.15
N GLU A 154 30.33 1.71 -1.56
CA GLU A 154 30.37 2.39 -0.26
C GLU A 154 29.58 3.72 -0.30
N GLU A 155 29.54 4.45 -1.42
CA GLU A 155 28.70 5.65 -1.52
C GLU A 155 27.20 5.35 -1.61
N ILE A 156 26.82 4.21 -2.22
CA ILE A 156 25.43 3.73 -2.17
C ILE A 156 25.04 3.46 -0.71
N PHE A 157 25.91 2.80 0.05
CA PHE A 157 25.65 2.51 1.46
C PHE A 157 25.53 3.76 2.32
N TYR A 158 26.48 4.69 2.23
CA TYR A 158 26.39 5.97 2.94
C TYR A 158 25.14 6.77 2.56
N SER A 159 24.68 6.67 1.31
CA SER A 159 23.45 7.35 0.90
C SER A 159 22.21 6.72 1.53
N LEU A 160 22.14 5.39 1.57
CA LEU A 160 21.04 4.65 2.18
C LEU A 160 20.99 4.82 3.71
N GLU A 161 22.15 4.79 4.37
CA GLU A 161 22.30 5.07 5.80
C GLU A 161 21.82 6.50 6.13
N ARG A 162 22.30 7.52 5.39
CA ARG A 162 21.87 8.91 5.55
C ARG A 162 20.36 9.12 5.34
N ALA A 163 19.75 8.31 4.47
CA ALA A 163 18.31 8.30 4.25
C ALA A 163 17.53 7.52 5.32
N GLY A 164 18.20 6.90 6.30
CA GLY A 164 17.59 6.11 7.36
C GLY A 164 17.00 4.78 6.86
N VAL A 165 17.49 4.28 5.73
CA VAL A 165 17.11 2.97 5.16
C VAL A 165 18.00 1.92 5.83
N ALA A 166 17.41 0.95 6.54
CA ALA A 166 18.15 -0.14 7.20
C ALA A 166 19.43 0.28 7.96
N PRO A 167 19.36 1.25 8.90
CA PRO A 167 20.53 1.88 9.51
C PRO A 167 21.49 0.89 10.16
N LYS A 168 21.00 -0.05 10.98
CA LYS A 168 21.81 -1.11 11.62
C LYS A 168 22.61 -1.93 10.61
N VAL A 169 22.04 -2.20 9.43
CA VAL A 169 22.68 -2.98 8.37
C VAL A 169 23.82 -2.17 7.77
N PHE A 170 23.55 -0.95 7.32
CA PHE A 170 24.58 -0.13 6.67
C PHE A 170 25.64 0.38 7.63
N GLU A 171 25.33 0.73 8.88
CA GLU A 171 26.34 1.06 9.90
C GLU A 171 27.36 -0.07 10.04
N THR A 172 26.88 -1.32 10.12
CA THR A 172 27.76 -2.50 10.25
C THR A 172 28.59 -2.75 8.98
N ILE A 173 27.98 -2.62 7.81
CA ILE A 173 28.63 -2.92 6.52
C ILE A 173 29.62 -1.81 6.13
N ILE A 174 29.27 -0.55 6.35
CA ILE A 174 30.14 0.61 6.09
C ILE A 174 31.44 0.52 6.91
N GLU A 175 31.38 0.05 8.16
CA GLU A 175 32.59 -0.17 8.95
C GLU A 175 33.52 -1.23 8.33
N ASP A 176 32.98 -2.19 7.59
CA ASP A 176 33.76 -3.18 6.84
C ASP A 176 34.32 -2.57 5.56
N GLU A 177 33.47 -1.93 4.75
CA GLU A 177 33.84 -1.27 3.49
C GLU A 177 34.94 -0.23 3.65
N HIS A 178 34.82 0.59 4.71
CA HIS A 178 35.80 1.61 4.98
C HIS A 178 37.19 1.03 5.19
N ARG A 179 37.30 -0.18 5.78
CA ARG A 179 38.58 -0.87 5.94
C ARG A 179 39.17 -1.31 4.61
N HIS A 180 38.34 -1.67 3.63
CA HIS A 180 38.77 -2.10 2.29
C HIS A 180 39.17 -0.90 1.41
N VAL A 181 38.44 0.22 1.50
CA VAL A 181 38.70 1.44 0.71
C VAL A 181 39.89 2.24 1.26
N CYS A 182 40.13 2.22 2.57
CA CYS A 182 41.28 2.88 3.21
C CYS A 182 42.64 2.21 2.93
N GLU A 183 42.69 1.17 2.11
CA GLU A 183 43.89 0.43 1.76
C GLU A 183 44.78 1.13 0.72
N ALA A 184 44.86 2.48 0.74
CA ALA A 184 45.80 3.29 -0.05
C ALA A 184 47.26 2.76 -0.02
N VAL A 185 47.62 2.08 1.06
CA VAL A 185 48.92 1.43 1.29
C VAL A 185 49.11 0.15 0.45
N LEU A 186 48.03 -0.62 0.21
CA LEU A 186 48.08 -1.86 -0.56
C LEU A 186 48.47 -1.57 -2.01
N TYR A 187 47.85 -0.56 -2.65
CA TYR A 187 48.18 -0.13 -4.02
C TYR A 187 49.63 0.35 -4.17
N LYS A 188 50.12 1.12 -3.19
CA LYS A 188 51.51 1.60 -3.19
C LYS A 188 52.52 0.45 -3.08
N SER A 189 52.17 -0.59 -2.32
CA SER A 189 53.06 -1.72 -2.02
C SER A 189 53.07 -2.83 -3.08
N ILE A 190 51.96 -3.08 -3.78
CA ILE A 190 51.89 -4.01 -4.93
C ILE A 190 52.46 -3.37 -6.20
N GLY A 191 52.64 -2.04 -6.19
CA GLY A 191 53.07 -1.22 -7.32
C GLY A 191 51.91 -0.86 -8.24
N LEU A 192 51.98 0.31 -8.87
CA LEU A 192 50.94 0.76 -9.79
C LEU A 192 50.87 -0.14 -11.04
N PRO A 193 49.66 -0.49 -11.52
CA PRO A 193 49.47 -1.17 -12.80
C PRO A 193 49.91 -0.27 -13.98
N ASN A 194 50.02 -0.87 -15.18
CA ASN A 194 50.29 -0.10 -16.39
C ASN A 194 49.14 0.91 -16.63
N ILE A 195 49.47 2.20 -16.60
CA ILE A 195 48.50 3.30 -16.65
C ILE A 195 47.67 3.28 -17.93
N GLU A 196 48.28 2.96 -19.08
CA GLU A 196 47.55 2.92 -20.35
C GLU A 196 46.54 1.77 -20.40
N GLU A 197 46.87 0.63 -19.78
CA GLU A 197 45.97 -0.51 -19.66
C GLU A 197 44.80 -0.21 -18.72
N VAL A 198 45.08 0.42 -17.58
CA VAL A 198 44.07 0.79 -16.58
C VAL A 198 43.13 1.86 -17.11
N LYS A 199 43.64 2.82 -17.88
CA LYS A 199 42.82 3.89 -18.47
C LYS A 199 41.71 3.34 -19.38
N GLY A 200 42.04 2.40 -20.26
CA GLY A 200 41.04 1.76 -21.14
C GLY A 200 40.01 0.94 -20.34
N LYS A 201 40.48 0.18 -19.35
CA LYS A 201 39.63 -0.66 -18.49
C LYS A 201 38.73 0.16 -17.56
N LEU A 202 39.23 1.28 -17.04
CA LEU A 202 38.46 2.24 -16.24
C LEU A 202 37.32 2.85 -17.07
N ALA A 203 37.61 3.33 -18.28
CA ALA A 203 36.59 3.90 -19.16
C ALA A 203 35.49 2.87 -19.50
N PHE A 204 35.88 1.62 -19.76
CA PHE A 204 34.93 0.53 -19.95
C PHE A 204 34.09 0.29 -18.69
N LEU A 205 34.72 0.23 -17.51
CA LEU A 205 34.02 -0.01 -16.24
C LEU A 205 33.02 1.11 -15.92
N GLU A 206 33.40 2.37 -16.13
CA GLU A 206 32.50 3.53 -16.01
C GLU A 206 31.29 3.38 -16.96
N GLU A 207 31.50 3.00 -18.23
CA GLU A 207 30.42 2.75 -19.18
C GLU A 207 29.49 1.61 -18.76
N GLN A 208 30.05 0.54 -18.20
CA GLN A 208 29.26 -0.57 -17.68
C GLN A 208 28.42 -0.16 -16.46
N LEU A 209 28.92 0.72 -15.58
CA LEU A 209 28.13 1.26 -14.47
C LEU A 209 26.89 1.99 -15.01
N PHE A 210 27.06 2.85 -16.01
CA PHE A 210 25.92 3.56 -16.61
C PHE A 210 24.93 2.59 -17.25
N THR A 211 25.41 1.71 -18.12
CA THR A 211 24.55 0.87 -18.96
C THR A 211 23.91 -0.28 -18.21
N ASN A 212 24.64 -0.89 -17.28
CA ASN A 212 24.20 -2.10 -16.59
C ASN A 212 23.73 -1.86 -15.15
N LEU A 213 23.95 -0.67 -14.59
CA LEU A 213 23.40 -0.30 -13.28
C LEU A 213 22.38 0.84 -13.41
N PHE A 214 22.80 2.02 -13.85
CA PHE A 214 21.92 3.20 -13.84
C PHE A 214 20.81 3.17 -14.89
N MET A 215 20.99 2.47 -16.01
CA MET A 215 19.92 2.27 -17.00
C MET A 215 18.96 1.13 -16.65
N GLN A 216 19.18 0.42 -15.54
CA GLN A 216 18.27 -0.60 -15.06
C GLN A 216 17.17 0.03 -14.18
N HIS A 217 16.20 0.64 -14.86
CA HIS A 217 15.13 1.50 -14.31
C HIS A 217 14.52 1.00 -13.00
N LYS A 218 14.20 -0.30 -12.88
CA LYS A 218 13.58 -0.86 -11.67
C LYS A 218 14.46 -0.73 -10.44
N TYR A 219 15.76 -0.98 -10.58
CA TYR A 219 16.72 -0.91 -9.49
C TYR A 219 17.04 0.53 -9.13
N ILE A 220 17.40 1.35 -10.13
CA ILE A 220 17.80 2.73 -9.89
C ILE A 220 16.63 3.57 -9.36
N PHE A 221 15.41 3.43 -9.90
CA PHE A 221 14.27 4.20 -9.39
C PHE A 221 13.88 3.77 -7.97
N SER A 222 14.03 2.48 -7.64
CA SER A 222 13.79 2.02 -6.28
C SER A 222 14.81 2.60 -5.30
N LEU A 223 16.10 2.61 -5.67
CA LEU A 223 17.16 3.26 -4.89
C LEU A 223 16.87 4.76 -4.71
N LEU A 224 16.63 5.48 -5.80
CA LEU A 224 16.40 6.93 -5.77
C LEU A 224 15.11 7.31 -5.02
N ALA A 225 14.05 6.49 -5.10
CA ALA A 225 12.83 6.68 -4.33
C ALA A 225 13.10 6.54 -2.82
N LEU A 226 13.83 5.50 -2.41
CA LEU A 226 14.24 5.31 -1.01
C LEU A 226 15.07 6.49 -0.50
N LEU A 227 15.97 7.02 -1.33
CA LEU A 227 16.80 8.18 -1.01
C LEU A 227 16.04 9.51 -1.00
N ASN A 228 14.81 9.57 -1.51
CA ASN A 228 14.09 10.78 -1.86
C ASN A 228 14.86 11.70 -2.83
N VAL A 229 14.25 12.81 -3.24
CA VAL A 229 14.84 13.74 -4.22
C VAL A 229 16.11 14.40 -3.70
N HIS A 230 16.16 14.77 -2.42
CA HIS A 230 17.33 15.40 -1.81
C HIS A 230 18.48 14.40 -1.67
N GLY A 231 18.20 13.19 -1.18
CA GLY A 231 19.22 12.15 -1.10
C GLY A 231 19.69 11.70 -2.48
N SER A 232 18.82 11.62 -3.48
CA SER A 232 19.19 11.33 -4.88
C SER A 232 20.19 12.34 -5.44
N ILE A 233 19.96 13.64 -5.19
CA ILE A 233 20.89 14.69 -5.62
C ILE A 233 22.22 14.56 -4.89
N SER A 234 22.20 14.39 -3.57
CA SER A 234 23.42 14.21 -2.78
C SER A 234 24.20 12.96 -3.19
N PHE A 235 23.53 11.87 -3.54
CA PHE A 235 24.16 10.63 -3.99
C PHE A 235 24.97 10.85 -5.26
N ILE A 236 24.37 11.47 -6.29
CA ILE A 236 25.06 11.72 -7.56
C ILE A 236 26.26 12.68 -7.38
N GLU A 237 26.09 13.74 -6.57
CA GLU A 237 27.17 14.68 -6.24
C GLU A 237 28.33 14.00 -5.50
N SER A 238 28.01 13.21 -4.46
CA SER A 238 29.01 12.48 -3.68
C SER A 238 29.72 11.41 -4.51
N LEU A 239 28.98 10.64 -5.32
CA LEU A 239 29.54 9.62 -6.19
C LEU A 239 30.53 10.22 -7.19
N SER A 240 30.17 11.35 -7.83
CA SER A 240 31.04 12.07 -8.75
C SER A 240 32.32 12.57 -8.08
N LYS A 241 32.18 13.14 -6.88
CA LYS A 241 33.31 13.62 -6.07
C LYS A 241 34.25 12.48 -5.69
N LYS A 242 33.70 11.39 -5.12
CA LYS A 242 34.46 10.24 -4.63
C LYS A 242 35.19 9.53 -5.77
N HIS A 243 34.52 9.32 -6.90
CA HIS A 243 35.13 8.75 -8.10
C HIS A 243 36.33 9.57 -8.57
N ARG A 244 36.18 10.91 -8.62
CA ARG A 244 37.27 11.82 -9.00
C ARG A 244 38.46 11.70 -8.05
N GLU A 245 38.22 11.74 -6.74
CA GLU A 245 39.26 11.60 -5.71
C GLU A 245 39.99 10.25 -5.80
N GLN A 246 39.29 9.17 -6.15
CA GLN A 246 39.88 7.85 -6.29
C GLN A 246 40.71 7.71 -7.56
N VAL A 247 40.21 8.19 -8.70
CA VAL A 247 40.94 8.18 -9.99
C VAL A 247 42.18 9.08 -9.93
N GLU A 248 42.13 10.20 -9.20
CA GLU A 248 43.29 11.09 -8.98
C GLU A 248 44.44 10.39 -8.24
N LYS A 249 44.18 9.42 -7.35
CA LYS A 249 45.23 8.62 -6.68
C LYS A 249 46.09 7.82 -7.66
N LEU A 250 45.59 7.60 -8.89
CA LEU A 250 46.30 6.91 -9.98
C LEU A 250 46.95 7.88 -10.96
N ASN A 251 46.89 9.20 -10.71
CA ASN A 251 47.24 10.26 -11.66
C ASN A 251 46.44 10.20 -12.98
N LEU A 252 45.20 9.70 -12.91
CA LEU A 252 44.26 9.65 -14.03
C LEU A 252 43.17 10.70 -13.89
N LYS A 253 42.34 10.83 -14.92
CA LYS A 253 41.08 11.57 -14.89
C LYS A 253 39.94 10.63 -15.30
N PRO A 254 38.70 10.84 -14.80
CA PRO A 254 37.54 10.09 -15.27
C PRO A 254 37.39 10.18 -16.79
N SER A 255 36.76 9.20 -17.44
CA SER A 255 36.58 9.24 -18.90
C SER A 255 35.72 10.42 -19.34
N GLN A 256 35.79 10.74 -20.63
CA GLN A 256 34.97 11.79 -21.23
C GLN A 256 33.47 11.50 -21.09
N ASN A 257 33.06 10.23 -21.16
CA ASN A 257 31.66 9.82 -20.99
C ASN A 257 31.18 10.07 -19.55
N TRP A 258 31.99 9.72 -18.55
CA TRP A 258 31.69 10.03 -17.14
C TRP A 258 31.54 11.54 -16.92
N GLN A 259 32.49 12.32 -17.42
CA GLN A 259 32.47 13.78 -17.28
C GLN A 259 31.23 14.40 -17.94
N TYR A 260 30.89 13.94 -19.15
CA TYR A 260 29.69 14.39 -19.86
C TYR A 260 28.40 14.06 -19.09
N TYR A 261 28.28 12.83 -18.58
CA TYR A 261 27.13 12.42 -17.80
C TYR A 261 27.00 13.24 -16.51
N MET A 262 28.09 13.42 -15.77
CA MET A 262 28.06 14.21 -14.53
C MET A 262 27.73 15.68 -14.79
N GLN A 263 28.25 16.27 -15.88
CA GLN A 263 27.88 17.62 -16.29
C GLN A 263 26.39 17.72 -16.66
N PHE A 264 25.85 16.70 -17.35
CA PHE A 264 24.42 16.63 -17.64
C PHE A 264 23.61 16.59 -16.34
N MET A 265 23.99 15.75 -15.38
CA MET A 265 23.33 15.65 -14.07
C MET A 265 23.44 16.97 -13.29
N GLU A 266 24.60 17.61 -13.24
CA GLU A 266 24.78 18.94 -12.61
C GLU A 266 23.81 19.99 -13.19
N SER A 267 23.46 19.89 -14.48
CA SER A 267 22.49 20.79 -15.11
C SER A 267 21.02 20.40 -14.84
N LEU A 268 20.75 19.11 -14.65
CA LEU A 268 19.43 18.54 -14.48
C LEU A 268 18.96 18.57 -13.01
N LEU A 269 19.83 18.23 -12.07
CA LEU A 269 19.54 18.12 -10.64
C LEU A 269 18.93 19.42 -10.05
N PRO A 270 19.41 20.64 -10.37
CA PRO A 270 18.77 21.87 -9.91
C PRO A 270 17.34 22.04 -10.44
N LYS A 271 17.06 21.60 -11.67
CA LYS A 271 15.71 21.65 -12.26
C LYS A 271 14.78 20.66 -11.60
N ILE A 272 15.25 19.44 -11.32
CA ILE A 272 14.51 18.42 -10.57
C ILE A 272 14.20 18.92 -9.16
N ARG A 273 15.19 19.54 -8.48
CA ARG A 273 15.01 20.15 -7.15
C ARG A 273 13.93 21.23 -7.19
N ALA A 274 14.03 22.18 -8.13
CA ALA A 274 13.08 23.26 -8.28
C ALA A 274 11.66 22.78 -8.64
N TYR A 275 11.55 21.71 -9.44
CA TYR A 275 10.28 21.08 -9.74
C TYR A 275 9.67 20.41 -8.50
N ASN A 276 10.47 19.63 -7.76
CA ASN A 276 9.98 18.94 -6.55
C ASN A 276 9.64 19.88 -5.40
N GLN A 277 10.33 21.02 -5.26
CA GLN A 277 9.95 22.04 -4.28
C GLN A 277 8.56 22.66 -4.56
N LYS A 278 7.98 22.45 -5.74
CA LYS A 278 6.61 22.84 -6.06
C LYS A 278 5.58 21.75 -5.76
N ASN A 279 6.04 20.55 -5.41
CA ASN A 279 5.19 19.43 -5.03
C ASN A 279 5.20 19.31 -3.51
N GLN A 280 4.03 19.12 -2.92
CA GLN A 280 3.90 18.86 -1.49
C GLN A 280 3.19 17.52 -1.32
N GLU A 281 3.77 16.64 -0.51
CA GLU A 281 3.09 15.43 -0.08
C GLU A 281 1.92 15.79 0.83
N ILE A 282 0.75 15.22 0.54
CA ILE A 282 -0.46 15.38 1.36
C ILE A 282 -0.76 14.03 1.99
N GLU A 283 -0.83 14.00 3.31
CA GLU A 283 -1.16 12.78 4.04
C GLU A 283 -2.54 12.24 3.63
N MET A 284 -2.60 10.95 3.34
CA MET A 284 -3.88 10.28 3.06
C MET A 284 -4.74 10.20 4.32
N THR A 285 -6.01 10.56 4.19
CA THR A 285 -7.00 10.33 5.24
C THR A 285 -7.20 8.82 5.48
N PRO A 286 -7.63 8.39 6.68
CA PRO A 286 -7.86 6.98 6.98
C PRO A 286 -8.77 6.28 5.97
N ILE A 287 -9.84 6.95 5.52
CA ILE A 287 -10.76 6.39 4.52
C ILE A 287 -10.08 6.21 3.15
N ARG A 288 -9.18 7.11 2.73
CA ARG A 288 -8.40 6.92 1.50
C ARG A 288 -7.48 5.72 1.60
N LYS A 289 -6.79 5.53 2.74
CA LYS A 289 -5.95 4.36 2.99
C LYS A 289 -6.77 3.07 2.84
N VAL A 290 -7.99 3.01 3.38
CA VAL A 290 -8.92 1.87 3.23
C VAL A 290 -9.44 1.70 1.80
N LEU A 291 -9.71 2.77 1.07
CA LEU A 291 -10.22 2.66 -0.30
C LEU A 291 -9.16 2.20 -1.31
N MET A 292 -7.90 2.61 -1.13
CA MET A 292 -6.79 2.11 -1.95
C MET A 292 -6.66 0.59 -1.84
N THR A 293 -6.79 0.04 -0.64
CA THR A 293 -6.70 -1.42 -0.44
C THR A 293 -7.88 -2.18 -1.07
N GLN A 294 -9.04 -1.54 -1.24
CA GLN A 294 -10.20 -2.14 -1.90
C GLN A 294 -10.13 -2.08 -3.42
N TRP A 295 -9.56 -1.02 -4.00
CA TRP A 295 -9.64 -0.74 -5.43
C TRP A 295 -8.34 -0.94 -6.20
N ASP A 296 -7.19 -1.06 -5.56
CA ASP A 296 -5.92 -1.36 -6.25
C ASP A 296 -5.92 -2.76 -6.87
N ASN A 297 -6.69 -3.69 -6.29
CA ASN A 297 -6.89 -5.06 -6.80
C ASN A 297 -8.38 -5.42 -6.86
N PRO A 298 -9.15 -4.92 -7.85
CA PRO A 298 -10.58 -5.19 -7.95
C PRO A 298 -10.82 -6.63 -8.39
N THR A 299 -11.35 -7.46 -7.49
CA THR A 299 -11.60 -8.90 -7.76
C THR A 299 -12.99 -9.19 -8.32
N ASP A 300 -13.89 -8.21 -8.30
CA ASP A 300 -15.32 -8.41 -8.58
C ASP A 300 -15.70 -7.71 -9.89
N PRO A 301 -16.10 -8.46 -10.94
CA PRO A 301 -16.48 -7.87 -12.20
C PRO A 301 -17.78 -7.07 -12.02
N THR A 302 -17.71 -5.75 -12.20
CA THR A 302 -18.88 -4.87 -12.05
C THR A 302 -19.53 -4.62 -13.42
N MET A 303 -20.80 -5.00 -13.56
CA MET A 303 -21.66 -4.54 -14.65
C MET A 303 -22.33 -3.24 -14.23
N ALA A 304 -22.43 -2.27 -15.13
CA ALA A 304 -23.15 -1.02 -14.88
C ALA A 304 -24.21 -0.71 -15.95
N GLY A 305 -25.39 -0.30 -15.53
CA GLY A 305 -26.50 0.17 -16.38
C GLY A 305 -26.97 1.56 -15.96
N GLN A 306 -27.52 2.33 -16.90
CA GLN A 306 -28.07 3.66 -16.63
C GLN A 306 -29.46 3.80 -17.25
N PHE A 307 -30.38 4.42 -16.51
CA PHE A 307 -31.75 4.66 -16.94
C PHE A 307 -32.35 5.86 -16.20
N ASN A 308 -33.48 6.35 -16.69
CA ASN A 308 -34.23 7.43 -16.04
C ASN A 308 -35.51 6.89 -15.42
N ILE A 309 -35.88 7.42 -14.27
CA ILE A 309 -37.17 7.19 -13.62
C ILE A 309 -37.97 8.47 -13.69
N ASN A 310 -39.24 8.40 -14.08
CA ASN A 310 -40.14 9.54 -13.97
C ASN A 310 -40.56 9.70 -12.50
N ILE A 311 -40.24 10.87 -11.94
CA ILE A 311 -40.58 11.27 -10.57
C ILE A 311 -41.48 12.51 -10.54
N SER A 312 -42.17 12.84 -11.64
CA SER A 312 -43.11 13.97 -11.72
C SER A 312 -44.17 13.96 -10.63
N CYS A 313 -44.51 12.78 -10.08
CA CYS A 313 -45.42 12.65 -8.95
C CYS A 313 -44.96 13.39 -7.68
N VAL A 314 -43.64 13.56 -7.51
CA VAL A 314 -43.03 14.30 -6.39
C VAL A 314 -43.10 15.82 -6.62
N ASP A 315 -43.24 16.27 -7.87
CA ASP A 315 -43.16 17.68 -8.27
C ASP A 315 -41.89 18.37 -7.72
N PHE A 316 -40.74 17.91 -8.21
CA PHE A 316 -39.43 18.26 -7.65
C PHE A 316 -39.12 19.76 -7.83
N PHE A 317 -39.31 20.30 -9.04
CA PHE A 317 -39.06 21.73 -9.28
C PHE A 317 -40.20 22.63 -8.79
N GLY A 318 -41.42 22.10 -8.63
CA GLY A 318 -42.50 22.81 -7.93
C GLY A 318 -42.29 22.87 -6.42
N LYS A 319 -41.31 22.13 -5.89
CA LYS A 319 -40.90 22.11 -4.47
C LYS A 319 -42.03 21.68 -3.54
N LYS A 320 -42.90 20.77 -4.00
CA LYS A 320 -43.97 20.21 -3.18
C LYS A 320 -43.43 19.48 -1.94
N TYR A 321 -42.30 18.78 -2.10
CA TYR A 321 -41.59 18.10 -1.02
C TYR A 321 -40.11 18.50 -1.00
N PRO A 322 -39.41 18.36 0.16
CA PRO A 322 -37.97 18.56 0.24
C PRO A 322 -37.19 17.62 -0.71
N PRO A 323 -36.07 18.05 -1.31
CA PRO A 323 -35.27 17.22 -2.22
C PRO A 323 -34.84 15.85 -1.64
N GLU A 324 -34.61 15.79 -0.33
CA GLU A 324 -34.21 14.58 0.39
C GLU A 324 -35.27 13.46 0.33
N THR A 325 -36.53 13.83 0.08
CA THR A 325 -37.66 12.92 -0.09
C THR A 325 -37.37 11.89 -1.18
N VAL A 326 -36.76 12.32 -2.29
CA VAL A 326 -36.42 11.44 -3.43
C VAL A 326 -35.45 10.33 -2.98
N THR A 327 -34.46 10.67 -2.17
CA THR A 327 -33.46 9.70 -1.67
C THR A 327 -34.11 8.65 -0.76
N THR A 328 -35.00 9.11 0.13
CA THR A 328 -35.70 8.24 1.08
C THR A 328 -36.68 7.31 0.36
N LEU A 329 -37.45 7.84 -0.60
CA LEU A 329 -38.35 7.05 -1.45
C LEU A 329 -37.57 6.01 -2.26
N MET A 330 -36.42 6.39 -2.83
CA MET A 330 -35.55 5.46 -3.57
C MET A 330 -34.98 4.36 -2.67
N LEU A 331 -34.57 4.68 -1.45
CA LEU A 331 -34.08 3.69 -0.48
C LEU A 331 -35.18 2.67 -0.12
N GLN A 332 -36.41 3.13 0.09
CA GLN A 332 -37.57 2.25 0.33
C GLN A 332 -37.96 1.45 -0.92
N ALA A 333 -37.91 2.05 -2.11
CA ALA A 333 -38.20 1.36 -3.37
C ALA A 333 -37.20 0.24 -3.63
N VAL A 334 -35.90 0.47 -3.38
CA VAL A 334 -34.87 -0.57 -3.42
C VAL A 334 -35.16 -1.66 -2.40
N SER A 335 -35.46 -1.32 -1.15
CA SER A 335 -35.83 -2.31 -0.14
C SER A 335 -37.06 -3.15 -0.55
N LEU A 336 -38.05 -2.54 -1.20
CA LEU A 336 -39.24 -3.25 -1.72
C LEU A 336 -38.85 -4.21 -2.85
N ILE A 337 -38.01 -3.79 -3.81
CA ILE A 337 -37.47 -4.66 -4.86
C ILE A 337 -36.80 -5.89 -4.23
N LEU A 338 -35.93 -5.66 -3.25
CA LEU A 338 -35.24 -6.74 -2.56
C LEU A 338 -36.22 -7.69 -1.89
N SER A 339 -37.28 -7.19 -1.26
CA SER A 339 -38.28 -8.03 -0.58
C SER A 339 -39.08 -8.90 -1.55
N GLU A 340 -39.40 -8.39 -2.74
CA GLU A 340 -40.22 -9.07 -3.75
C GLU A 340 -39.40 -9.95 -4.70
N ASN A 341 -38.08 -9.78 -4.75
CA ASN A 341 -37.21 -10.47 -5.71
C ASN A 341 -36.01 -11.12 -5.00
N ASP A 342 -36.15 -12.40 -4.67
CA ASP A 342 -35.12 -13.21 -4.00
C ASP A 342 -33.74 -13.14 -4.67
N SER A 343 -33.69 -13.11 -6.01
CA SER A 343 -32.44 -13.02 -6.76
C SER A 343 -31.66 -11.73 -6.52
N HIS A 344 -32.33 -10.63 -6.17
CA HIS A 344 -31.68 -9.36 -5.84
C HIS A 344 -31.09 -9.35 -4.43
N ARG A 345 -31.41 -10.38 -3.63
CA ARG A 345 -30.80 -10.63 -2.32
C ARG A 345 -29.67 -11.66 -2.37
N HIS A 346 -29.28 -12.10 -3.57
CA HIS A 346 -28.14 -13.00 -3.75
C HIS A 346 -26.82 -12.24 -3.66
N TYR A 347 -25.83 -12.85 -3.03
CA TYR A 347 -24.47 -12.32 -2.96
C TYR A 347 -23.45 -13.46 -2.88
N LEU A 348 -22.23 -13.19 -3.34
CA LEU A 348 -21.12 -14.14 -3.24
C LEU A 348 -20.31 -13.87 -1.97
N SER A 349 -19.95 -14.94 -1.27
CA SER A 349 -18.92 -14.90 -0.23
C SER A 349 -18.11 -16.18 -0.30
N TYR A 350 -16.78 -16.07 -0.36
CA TYR A 350 -15.87 -17.22 -0.46
C TYR A 350 -16.29 -18.26 -1.52
N LYS A 351 -16.61 -17.78 -2.73
CA LYS A 351 -17.05 -18.60 -3.89
C LYS A 351 -18.35 -19.39 -3.64
N ARG A 352 -19.13 -19.05 -2.62
CA ARG A 352 -20.46 -19.60 -2.37
C ARG A 352 -21.50 -18.51 -2.56
N LEU A 353 -22.62 -18.87 -3.16
CA LEU A 353 -23.77 -18.00 -3.33
C LEU A 353 -24.66 -18.09 -2.10
N TYR A 354 -24.95 -16.95 -1.50
CA TYR A 354 -25.83 -16.82 -0.35
C TYR A 354 -27.04 -15.98 -0.72
N ARG A 355 -28.10 -16.09 0.09
CA ARG A 355 -29.32 -15.29 -0.01
C ARG A 355 -29.72 -14.82 1.38
N THR A 356 -30.09 -13.56 1.53
CA THR A 356 -30.66 -13.07 2.80
C THR A 356 -32.14 -13.38 2.94
N GLN A 357 -32.55 -13.49 4.21
CA GLN A 357 -33.97 -13.61 4.57
C GLN A 357 -34.68 -12.26 4.41
N SER A 358 -34.06 -11.19 4.91
CA SER A 358 -34.60 -9.82 4.86
C SER A 358 -33.98 -8.98 3.76
N ALA A 359 -34.66 -7.87 3.43
CA ALA A 359 -34.18 -6.85 2.52
C ALA A 359 -33.27 -5.83 3.24
N TYR A 360 -31.95 -5.93 3.03
CA TYR A 360 -30.98 -4.98 3.60
C TYR A 360 -30.59 -3.90 2.59
N ALA A 361 -31.09 -2.68 2.82
CA ALA A 361 -30.82 -1.53 1.96
C ALA A 361 -29.91 -0.53 2.68
N GLY A 362 -28.84 -0.12 2.01
CA GLY A 362 -27.83 0.81 2.54
C GLY A 362 -27.96 2.22 1.97
N LEU A 363 -27.77 3.26 2.77
CA LEU A 363 -27.62 4.63 2.31
C LEU A 363 -26.16 5.06 2.44
N VAL A 364 -25.53 5.41 1.32
CA VAL A 364 -24.17 5.94 1.29
C VAL A 364 -24.22 7.44 1.53
N VAL A 365 -23.46 7.89 2.52
CA VAL A 365 -23.44 9.30 2.97
C VAL A 365 -22.01 9.79 3.12
N LYS A 366 -21.80 11.07 2.85
CA LYS A 366 -20.61 11.79 3.32
C LYS A 366 -20.93 12.37 4.68
N LEU A 367 -20.11 12.11 5.70
CA LEU A 367 -20.36 12.65 7.02
C LEU A 367 -20.13 14.17 7.05
N PRO A 368 -21.05 14.97 7.61
CA PRO A 368 -20.90 16.42 7.68
C PRO A 368 -19.73 16.80 8.60
N ASP A 369 -18.96 17.80 8.18
CA ASP A 369 -17.79 18.34 8.91
C ASP A 369 -16.73 17.29 9.28
N CYS A 370 -16.65 16.18 8.54
CA CYS A 370 -15.72 15.07 8.79
C CYS A 370 -14.81 14.79 7.56
N GLY A 371 -14.42 15.85 6.84
CA GLY A 371 -13.52 15.76 5.70
C GLY A 371 -14.11 14.99 4.52
N ASP A 372 -13.45 13.89 4.12
CA ASP A 372 -13.86 13.00 3.03
C ASP A 372 -14.42 11.66 3.52
N GLN A 373 -14.73 11.54 4.81
CA GLN A 373 -15.30 10.33 5.39
C GLN A 373 -16.63 9.96 4.68
N MET A 374 -16.61 8.80 4.03
CA MET A 374 -17.78 8.17 3.45
C MET A 374 -18.23 7.01 4.32
N SER A 375 -19.55 6.90 4.50
CA SER A 375 -20.12 5.90 5.39
C SER A 375 -21.40 5.29 4.81
N THR A 376 -21.84 4.17 5.39
CA THR A 376 -23.07 3.48 4.97
C THR A 376 -23.97 3.24 6.16
N ILE A 377 -25.23 3.65 6.07
CA ILE A 377 -26.28 3.33 7.05
C ILE A 377 -27.15 2.23 6.46
N VAL A 378 -27.31 1.12 7.15
CA VAL A 378 -28.00 -0.08 6.67
C VAL A 378 -29.30 -0.26 7.44
N PHE A 379 -30.37 -0.46 6.69
CA PHE A 379 -31.69 -0.72 7.22
C PHE A 379 -32.19 -2.09 6.78
N GLU A 380 -32.81 -2.79 7.71
CA GLU A 380 -33.58 -3.99 7.42
C GLU A 380 -35.02 -3.62 7.07
N ASN A 381 -35.53 -4.12 5.94
CA ASN A 381 -36.92 -4.01 5.51
C ASN A 381 -37.49 -2.58 5.59
N CYS A 382 -36.70 -1.55 5.24
CA CYS A 382 -37.11 -0.15 5.40
C CYS A 382 -38.31 0.27 4.53
N HIS A 383 -38.69 -0.54 3.54
CA HIS A 383 -39.96 -0.39 2.81
C HIS A 383 -41.20 -0.52 3.72
N LEU A 384 -41.08 -1.13 4.91
CA LEU A 384 -42.17 -1.23 5.88
C LEU A 384 -42.34 0.04 6.71
N LEU A 385 -41.29 0.85 6.88
CA LEU A 385 -41.34 2.10 7.64
C LEU A 385 -42.16 3.18 6.91
N THR A 386 -42.66 4.16 7.65
CA THR A 386 -43.14 5.42 7.06
C THR A 386 -41.94 6.24 6.58
N LEU A 387 -42.17 7.17 5.63
CA LEU A 387 -41.10 8.05 5.13
C LEU A 387 -40.48 8.89 6.26
N GLN A 388 -41.31 9.39 7.16
CA GLN A 388 -40.90 10.26 8.25
C GLN A 388 -40.08 9.51 9.30
N GLU A 389 -40.45 8.27 9.63
CA GLU A 389 -39.66 7.40 10.53
C GLU A 389 -38.28 7.11 9.96
N LEU A 390 -38.21 6.70 8.68
CA LEU A 390 -36.94 6.43 8.02
C LEU A 390 -36.06 7.69 7.95
N SER A 391 -36.65 8.84 7.63
CA SER A 391 -35.94 10.13 7.61
C SER A 391 -35.43 10.55 8.99
N LEU A 392 -36.15 10.22 10.07
CA LEU A 392 -35.69 10.46 11.44
C LEU A 392 -34.51 9.55 11.79
N LYS A 393 -34.61 8.26 11.48
CA LYS A 393 -33.54 7.27 11.72
C LYS A 393 -32.24 7.63 10.99
N ILE A 394 -32.33 8.02 9.72
CA ILE A 394 -31.16 8.49 8.94
C ILE A 394 -30.47 9.66 9.65
N ARG A 395 -31.23 10.66 10.12
CA ARG A 395 -30.67 11.83 10.83
C ARG A 395 -30.04 11.45 12.17
N SER A 396 -30.66 10.53 12.90
CA SER A 396 -30.14 10.03 14.18
C SER A 396 -28.81 9.29 13.99
N ALA A 397 -28.78 8.32 13.05
CA ALA A 397 -27.58 7.58 12.69
C ALA A 397 -26.45 8.52 12.24
N LEU A 398 -26.72 9.49 11.35
CA LEU A 398 -25.72 10.47 10.91
C LEU A 398 -25.07 11.22 12.08
N LYS A 399 -25.87 11.68 13.04
CA LYS A 399 -25.36 12.38 14.23
C LYS A 399 -24.44 11.47 15.06
N MET A 400 -24.82 10.22 15.27
CA MET A 400 -24.00 9.26 16.02
C MET A 400 -22.73 8.83 15.28
N MET A 401 -22.79 8.67 13.97
CA MET A 401 -21.60 8.37 13.14
C MET A 401 -20.60 9.53 13.17
N VAL A 402 -21.07 10.78 13.13
CA VAL A 402 -20.23 11.98 13.30
C VAL A 402 -19.60 12.02 14.69
N TYR A 403 -20.37 11.69 15.74
CA TYR A 403 -19.81 11.55 17.09
C TYR A 403 -18.68 10.50 17.12
N CYS A 404 -18.92 9.32 16.55
CA CYS A 404 -17.92 8.24 16.52
C CYS A 404 -16.64 8.68 15.80
N PHE A 405 -16.77 9.38 14.66
CA PHE A 405 -15.64 9.91 13.91
C PHE A 405 -14.80 10.89 14.74
N LYS A 406 -15.46 11.89 15.36
CA LYS A 406 -14.79 12.90 16.17
C LYS A 406 -14.15 12.31 17.42
N ARG A 407 -14.80 11.32 18.04
CA ARG A 407 -14.27 10.63 19.22
C ARG A 407 -13.04 9.79 18.87
N ARG A 408 -13.07 9.09 17.72
CA ARG A 408 -11.91 8.36 17.18
C ARG A 408 -10.72 9.30 16.93
N GLU A 409 -10.93 10.44 16.25
CA GLU A 409 -9.86 11.41 16.01
C GLU A 409 -9.24 11.94 17.30
N ALA A 410 -10.07 12.21 18.32
CA ALA A 410 -9.58 12.64 19.63
C ALA A 410 -8.73 11.54 20.30
N LEU A 411 -9.14 10.27 20.15
CA LEU A 411 -8.42 9.13 20.69
C LEU A 411 -7.04 8.95 20.03
N GLU A 412 -6.97 9.05 18.70
CA GLU A 412 -5.72 8.99 17.92
C GLU A 412 -4.73 10.11 18.29
N LYS A 413 -5.25 11.31 18.56
CA LYS A 413 -4.40 12.45 18.98
C LYS A 413 -3.88 12.31 20.41
N SER A 414 -4.58 11.56 21.26
CA SER A 414 -4.24 11.42 22.68
C SER A 414 -3.49 10.12 23.01
N ASN A 415 -3.46 9.13 22.11
CA ASN A 415 -2.88 7.81 22.39
C ASN A 415 -1.97 7.34 21.24
N PRO A 416 -0.63 7.39 21.40
CA PRO A 416 0.33 6.92 20.40
C PRO A 416 0.14 5.45 19.97
N GLN A 417 -0.27 4.58 20.90
CA GLN A 417 -0.55 3.15 20.61
C GLN A 417 -1.66 2.97 19.56
N VAL A 418 -2.64 3.87 19.52
CA VAL A 418 -3.74 3.82 18.55
C VAL A 418 -3.24 4.17 17.15
N GLN A 419 -2.28 5.09 17.03
CA GLN A 419 -1.67 5.42 15.74
C GLN A 419 -0.93 4.21 15.16
N GLU A 420 -0.17 3.50 16.00
CA GLU A 420 0.53 2.27 15.59
C GLU A 420 -0.46 1.18 15.11
N LEU A 421 -1.63 1.03 15.77
CA LEU A 421 -2.67 0.11 15.33
C LEU A 421 -3.22 0.45 13.94
N VAL A 422 -3.43 1.74 13.64
CA VAL A 422 -3.90 2.20 12.32
C VAL A 422 -2.87 1.91 11.24
N GLU A 423 -1.61 2.19 11.53
CA GLU A 423 -0.50 1.94 10.61
C GLU A 423 -0.32 0.45 10.34
N ASN A 424 -0.36 -0.39 11.38
CA ASN A 424 -0.25 -1.84 11.24
C ASN A 424 -1.41 -2.42 10.43
N ALA A 425 -2.65 -2.01 10.71
CA ALA A 425 -3.80 -2.46 9.94
C ALA A 425 -3.68 -2.04 8.47
N ALA A 426 -3.35 -0.78 8.19
CA ALA A 426 -3.15 -0.30 6.82
C ALA A 426 -2.01 -1.06 6.12
N TYR A 427 -0.92 -1.35 6.83
CA TYR A 427 0.20 -2.12 6.31
C TYR A 427 -0.20 -3.54 5.91
N GLU A 428 -0.92 -4.26 6.78
CA GLU A 428 -1.45 -5.59 6.49
C GLU A 428 -2.36 -5.57 5.26
N TYR A 429 -3.32 -4.62 5.18
CA TYR A 429 -4.22 -4.54 4.04
C TYR A 429 -3.52 -4.27 2.69
N VAL A 430 -2.43 -3.50 2.69
CA VAL A 430 -1.68 -3.16 1.46
C VAL A 430 -0.69 -4.26 1.06
N ASN A 431 -0.02 -4.87 2.04
CA ASN A 431 1.16 -5.70 1.80
C ASN A 431 0.91 -7.20 2.02
N ASP A 432 -0.25 -7.61 2.56
CA ASP A 432 -0.59 -9.03 2.65
C ASP A 432 -0.99 -9.58 1.27
N LEU A 433 -0.48 -10.76 0.94
CA LEU A 433 -0.75 -11.41 -0.33
C LEU A 433 -2.20 -11.93 -0.37
N TYR A 434 -2.69 -12.42 0.76
CA TYR A 434 -4.07 -12.88 0.84
C TYR A 434 -4.98 -11.69 1.05
N GLY A 435 -5.95 -11.53 0.16
CA GLY A 435 -6.99 -10.54 0.36
C GLY A 435 -7.66 -10.75 1.72
N PHE A 436 -7.84 -9.67 2.47
CA PHE A 436 -8.49 -9.73 3.77
C PHE A 436 -9.82 -10.49 3.66
N PRO A 437 -10.07 -11.50 4.50
CA PRO A 437 -11.28 -12.30 4.49
C PRO A 437 -12.47 -11.45 4.97
N VAL A 438 -12.97 -10.57 4.10
CA VAL A 438 -14.20 -9.82 4.34
C VAL A 438 -15.37 -10.77 4.10
N ILE A 439 -16.22 -10.94 5.12
CA ILE A 439 -17.50 -11.64 4.96
C ILE A 439 -18.29 -10.89 3.88
N GLY A 440 -18.73 -11.62 2.85
CA GLY A 440 -19.50 -11.02 1.77
C GLY A 440 -20.76 -10.40 2.34
N ASN A 441 -21.08 -9.18 1.90
CA ASN A 441 -22.13 -8.41 2.51
C ASN A 441 -23.32 -8.28 1.55
N PRO A 442 -24.53 -8.64 1.97
CA PRO A 442 -25.72 -8.63 1.13
C PRO A 442 -26.29 -7.25 0.82
N VAL A 443 -25.69 -6.18 1.33
CA VAL A 443 -26.31 -4.85 1.25
C VAL A 443 -26.35 -4.35 -0.18
N VAL A 444 -27.53 -3.85 -0.56
CA VAL A 444 -27.74 -3.09 -1.79
C VAL A 444 -27.82 -1.61 -1.42
N SER A 445 -26.86 -0.84 -1.91
CA SER A 445 -26.66 0.55 -1.49
C SER A 445 -27.34 1.55 -2.43
N VAL A 446 -27.72 2.69 -1.87
CA VAL A 446 -28.21 3.88 -2.57
C VAL A 446 -27.28 5.03 -2.24
N SER A 447 -26.75 5.70 -3.26
CA SER A 447 -25.85 6.84 -3.14
C SER A 447 -26.41 8.00 -3.93
N ASN A 448 -26.76 9.11 -3.30
CA ASN A 448 -27.22 10.29 -4.01
C ASN A 448 -26.09 11.30 -4.19
N ILE A 449 -25.70 11.55 -5.44
CA ILE A 449 -24.69 12.55 -5.82
C ILE A 449 -25.28 13.69 -6.65
N GLY A 450 -26.62 13.77 -6.74
CA GLY A 450 -27.31 14.76 -7.57
C GLY A 450 -27.04 16.21 -7.13
N ALA A 451 -26.83 16.44 -5.84
CA ALA A 451 -26.44 17.76 -5.32
C ALA A 451 -25.06 18.24 -5.85
N CYS A 452 -24.26 17.35 -6.43
CA CYS A 452 -22.98 17.68 -7.06
C CYS A 452 -23.10 17.97 -8.57
N GLY A 453 -24.29 17.93 -9.15
CA GLY A 453 -24.54 18.25 -10.56
C GLY A 453 -24.16 17.15 -11.56
N TYR A 454 -23.99 15.90 -11.10
CA TYR A 454 -23.73 14.78 -11.99
C TYR A 454 -25.00 14.35 -12.70
N THR A 455 -24.93 14.18 -14.02
CA THR A 455 -26.05 13.70 -14.86
C THR A 455 -25.86 12.25 -15.31
N GLN A 456 -24.62 11.74 -15.27
CA GLN A 456 -24.26 10.35 -15.57
C GLN A 456 -23.10 9.90 -14.66
N CYS A 457 -23.10 8.64 -14.23
CA CYS A 457 -21.99 8.06 -13.48
C CYS A 457 -21.91 6.54 -13.61
N LYS A 458 -20.71 5.97 -13.47
CA LYS A 458 -20.50 4.53 -13.22
C LYS A 458 -19.59 4.43 -12.02
N SER A 459 -20.02 3.72 -10.99
CA SER A 459 -19.27 3.59 -9.74
C SER A 459 -18.98 2.11 -9.48
N PRO A 460 -17.72 1.71 -9.25
CA PRO A 460 -17.42 0.33 -8.89
C PRO A 460 -18.11 -0.04 -7.56
N LEU A 461 -18.38 -1.33 -7.39
CA LEU A 461 -18.86 -1.85 -6.11
C LEU A 461 -17.76 -1.78 -5.05
N ARG A 462 -18.16 -1.50 -3.81
CA ARG A 462 -17.31 -1.77 -2.64
C ARG A 462 -17.42 -3.25 -2.29
N ARG A 463 -16.41 -3.81 -1.61
CA ARG A 463 -16.39 -5.24 -1.21
C ARG A 463 -17.59 -5.65 -0.34
N ASN A 464 -18.26 -4.68 0.27
CA ASN A 464 -19.44 -4.89 1.11
C ASN A 464 -20.77 -4.57 0.39
N GLU A 465 -20.80 -4.53 -0.94
CA GLU A 465 -22.00 -4.25 -1.73
C GLU A 465 -22.28 -5.38 -2.72
N GLY A 466 -23.50 -5.92 -2.69
CA GLY A 466 -23.97 -6.83 -3.75
C GLY A 466 -24.42 -6.06 -5.01
N MET A 467 -24.94 -4.85 -4.81
CA MET A 467 -25.45 -3.95 -5.84
C MET A 467 -25.46 -2.51 -5.32
N LYS A 468 -25.33 -1.53 -6.23
CA LYS A 468 -25.29 -0.11 -5.90
C LYS A 468 -26.13 0.70 -6.88
N TYR A 469 -27.12 1.42 -6.35
CA TYR A 469 -27.87 2.44 -7.06
C TYR A 469 -27.25 3.81 -6.78
N THR A 470 -26.87 4.53 -7.82
CA THR A 470 -26.38 5.91 -7.72
C THR A 470 -27.40 6.84 -8.35
N LEU A 471 -27.89 7.81 -7.58
CA LEU A 471 -28.87 8.82 -8.01
C LEU A 471 -28.13 10.08 -8.46
N MET A 472 -28.56 10.62 -9.60
CA MET A 472 -27.98 11.80 -10.25
C MET A 472 -28.89 13.02 -10.09
N GLU A 473 -28.47 14.15 -10.64
CA GLU A 473 -29.25 15.40 -10.65
C GLU A 473 -30.58 15.20 -11.38
N VAL A 474 -31.69 15.62 -10.75
CA VAL A 474 -33.02 15.57 -11.35
C VAL A 474 -33.10 16.57 -12.49
N GLU A 475 -33.61 16.13 -13.64
CA GLU A 475 -33.75 16.97 -14.83
C GLU A 475 -35.22 17.09 -15.24
N ARG A 476 -35.69 18.30 -15.59
CA ARG A 476 -36.99 18.49 -16.25
C ARG A 476 -36.82 18.42 -17.75
N LYS A 477 -37.47 17.44 -18.41
CA LYS A 477 -37.36 17.21 -19.86
C LYS A 477 -38.72 17.01 -20.51
N LEU A 478 -38.81 17.38 -21.79
CA LEU A 478 -39.96 17.05 -22.63
C LEU A 478 -39.88 15.58 -23.06
N VAL A 479 -40.82 14.76 -22.60
CA VAL A 479 -40.89 13.32 -22.90
C VAL A 479 -42.11 13.03 -23.74
N TRP A 480 -41.94 12.23 -24.78
CA TRP A 480 -43.04 11.81 -25.65
C TRP A 480 -44.01 10.89 -24.89
N ASN A 481 -45.23 11.36 -24.64
CA ASN A 481 -46.30 10.56 -24.07
C ASN A 481 -47.10 9.90 -25.19
N LYS A 482 -47.07 8.56 -25.23
CA LYS A 482 -47.77 7.77 -26.27
C LYS A 482 -49.29 7.87 -26.18
N ALA A 483 -49.84 8.10 -24.98
CA ALA A 483 -51.28 8.17 -24.76
C ALA A 483 -51.85 9.51 -25.25
N THR A 484 -51.19 10.61 -24.93
CA THR A 484 -51.63 11.97 -25.34
C THR A 484 -51.07 12.39 -26.69
N LYS A 485 -50.10 11.64 -27.25
CA LYS A 485 -49.40 11.92 -28.51
C LYS A 485 -48.76 13.31 -28.53
N ALA A 486 -48.23 13.74 -27.38
CA ALA A 486 -47.57 15.03 -27.23
C ALA A 486 -46.29 14.88 -26.39
N PHE A 487 -45.40 15.87 -26.50
CA PHE A 487 -44.30 16.02 -25.56
C PHE A 487 -44.81 16.72 -24.29
N GLU A 488 -44.61 16.09 -23.15
CA GLU A 488 -45.01 16.60 -21.84
C GLU A 488 -43.80 16.82 -20.96
N GLU A 489 -43.83 17.87 -20.15
CA GLU A 489 -42.78 18.12 -19.16
C GLU A 489 -42.82 17.02 -18.08
N GLN A 490 -41.68 16.37 -17.87
CA GLN A 490 -41.51 15.36 -16.83
C GLN A 490 -40.25 15.62 -16.02
N ASP A 491 -40.35 15.40 -14.70
CA ASP A 491 -39.20 15.39 -13.81
C ASP A 491 -38.60 13.99 -13.85
N LEU A 492 -37.37 13.89 -14.34
CA LEU A 492 -36.65 12.64 -14.53
C LEU A 492 -35.50 12.55 -13.53
N LEU A 493 -35.43 11.45 -12.81
CA LEU A 493 -34.29 11.07 -11.98
C LEU A 493 -33.40 10.09 -12.76
N PRO A 494 -32.21 10.50 -13.22
CA PRO A 494 -31.26 9.56 -13.77
C PRO A 494 -30.68 8.69 -12.65
N VAL A 495 -30.59 7.39 -12.92
CA VAL A 495 -30.10 6.37 -11.99
C VAL A 495 -29.09 5.47 -12.70
N SER A 496 -27.98 5.23 -12.01
CA SER A 496 -26.97 4.24 -12.40
C SER A 496 -27.05 3.06 -11.44
N ILE A 497 -27.05 1.84 -11.98
CA ILE A 497 -26.94 0.62 -11.20
C ILE A 497 -25.60 -0.04 -11.50
N SER A 498 -24.85 -0.39 -10.47
CA SER A 498 -23.68 -1.27 -10.54
C SER A 498 -23.98 -2.56 -9.80
N ALA A 499 -23.62 -3.71 -10.37
CA ALA A 499 -23.89 -5.02 -9.78
C ALA A 499 -22.77 -6.02 -10.11
N ASP A 500 -22.58 -7.02 -9.25
CA ASP A 500 -21.62 -8.10 -9.48
C ASP A 500 -22.12 -8.97 -10.64
N HIS A 501 -21.38 -8.95 -11.76
CA HIS A 501 -21.79 -9.62 -12.98
C HIS A 501 -21.83 -11.15 -12.83
N ARG A 502 -21.16 -11.71 -11.82
CA ARG A 502 -21.23 -13.15 -11.53
C ARG A 502 -22.58 -13.56 -10.94
N VAL A 503 -23.32 -12.61 -10.36
CA VAL A 503 -24.65 -12.81 -9.76
C VAL A 503 -25.75 -12.25 -10.66
N PHE A 504 -25.49 -11.13 -11.34
CA PHE A 504 -26.45 -10.41 -12.15
C PHE A 504 -26.02 -10.35 -13.63
N ASP A 505 -26.86 -10.88 -14.52
CA ASP A 505 -26.54 -11.04 -15.94
C ASP A 505 -27.01 -9.88 -16.85
N GLY A 506 -27.78 -8.93 -16.30
CA GLY A 506 -28.33 -7.79 -17.04
C GLY A 506 -29.67 -8.07 -17.76
N ASN A 507 -30.20 -9.30 -17.70
CA ASN A 507 -31.47 -9.66 -18.35
C ASN A 507 -32.71 -9.36 -17.49
N THR A 508 -32.51 -8.68 -16.36
CA THR A 508 -33.59 -8.28 -15.46
C THR A 508 -34.11 -6.89 -15.83
N PRO A 509 -35.43 -6.65 -15.89
CA PRO A 509 -36.01 -5.36 -16.26
C PRO A 509 -35.95 -4.32 -15.12
N VAL A 510 -34.75 -4.10 -14.57
CA VAL A 510 -34.48 -3.20 -13.44
C VAL A 510 -35.13 -1.81 -13.63
N PRO A 511 -35.06 -1.13 -14.79
CA PRO A 511 -35.68 0.18 -14.95
C PRO A 511 -37.18 0.19 -14.66
N LYS A 512 -37.90 -0.85 -15.10
CA LYS A 512 -39.34 -0.99 -14.86
C LYS A 512 -39.62 -1.29 -13.40
N MET A 513 -38.87 -2.23 -12.81
CA MET A 513 -39.02 -2.61 -11.41
C MET A 513 -38.83 -1.42 -10.46
N VAL A 514 -37.82 -0.60 -10.73
CA VAL A 514 -37.55 0.60 -9.91
C VAL A 514 -38.64 1.65 -10.08
N ALA A 515 -39.10 1.92 -11.31
CA ALA A 515 -40.20 2.85 -11.54
C ALA A 515 -41.50 2.41 -10.85
N ASP A 516 -41.85 1.12 -10.96
CA ASP A 516 -43.05 0.55 -10.36
C ASP A 516 -42.99 0.60 -8.82
N CYS A 517 -41.87 0.18 -8.22
CA CYS A 517 -41.67 0.22 -6.78
C CYS A 517 -41.64 1.66 -6.24
N PHE A 518 -41.00 2.59 -6.95
CA PHE A 518 -40.97 4.00 -6.57
C PHE A 518 -42.39 4.59 -6.51
N ASN A 519 -43.21 4.36 -7.54
CA ASN A 519 -44.59 4.84 -7.57
C ASN A 519 -45.45 4.24 -6.46
N ARG A 520 -45.28 2.95 -6.15
CA ARG A 520 -45.99 2.27 -5.04
C ARG A 520 -45.59 2.83 -3.68
N ILE A 521 -44.30 3.05 -3.45
CA ILE A 521 -43.79 3.67 -2.22
C ILE A 521 -44.25 5.13 -2.10
N PHE A 522 -44.28 5.89 -3.19
CA PHE A 522 -44.83 7.24 -3.19
C PHE A 522 -46.34 7.24 -2.85
N ALA A 523 -47.12 6.33 -3.43
CA ALA A 523 -48.53 6.20 -3.09
C ALA A 523 -48.74 5.83 -1.62
N LYS A 524 -47.89 4.94 -1.07
CA LYS A 524 -47.85 4.62 0.37
C LYS A 524 -47.57 5.87 1.21
N MET A 525 -46.54 6.65 0.88
CA MET A 525 -46.20 7.90 1.56
C MET A 525 -47.39 8.87 1.63
N VAL A 526 -48.11 9.05 0.51
CA VAL A 526 -49.29 9.93 0.45
C VAL A 526 -50.43 9.38 1.32
N ALA A 527 -50.65 8.07 1.33
CA ALA A 527 -51.69 7.45 2.16
C ALA A 527 -51.38 7.52 3.67
N GLU A 528 -50.09 7.55 4.02
CA GLU A 528 -49.59 7.54 5.41
C GLU A 528 -49.23 8.93 5.93
N GLU A 529 -49.47 10.01 5.17
CA GLU A 529 -49.06 11.38 5.53
C GLU A 529 -49.60 11.85 6.89
N ALA A 530 -50.78 11.35 7.28
CA ALA A 530 -51.42 11.65 8.55
C ALA A 530 -50.91 10.84 9.76
N ILE A 531 -50.05 9.82 9.54
CA ILE A 531 -49.54 8.97 10.63
C ILE A 531 -48.49 9.75 11.43
N PRO A 532 -48.71 9.99 12.74
CA PRO A 532 -47.76 10.72 13.55
C PRO A 532 -46.46 9.93 13.72
N VAL A 533 -45.33 10.64 13.62
CA VAL A 533 -44.00 10.06 13.80
C VAL A 533 -43.84 9.58 15.24
N LYS A 534 -43.52 8.30 15.43
CA LYS A 534 -43.04 7.82 16.73
C LYS A 534 -41.68 8.44 17.00
N VAL A 535 -41.62 9.34 17.97
CA VAL A 535 -40.36 9.97 18.37
C VAL A 535 -39.50 8.89 19.04
N GLU A 536 -38.33 8.61 18.48
CA GLU A 536 -37.35 7.73 19.11
C GLU A 536 -36.90 8.30 20.46
N ASP A 537 -36.74 7.42 21.44
CA ASP A 537 -36.30 7.78 22.77
C ASP A 537 -34.82 8.20 22.76
N ARG A 538 -34.58 9.50 22.96
CA ARG A 538 -33.22 10.10 23.02
C ARG A 538 -32.34 9.50 24.12
N THR A 539 -32.90 8.73 25.06
CA THR A 539 -32.10 8.03 26.07
C THR A 539 -31.20 6.94 25.47
N GLN A 540 -31.48 6.46 24.25
CA GLN A 540 -30.67 5.41 23.59
C GLN A 540 -29.29 5.95 23.17
N ASP A 541 -29.22 7.12 22.52
CA ASP A 541 -27.95 7.77 22.17
C ASP A 541 -27.02 7.93 23.39
N ALA A 542 -27.58 8.37 24.52
CA ALA A 542 -26.82 8.59 25.74
C ALA A 542 -26.25 7.28 26.33
N LYS A 543 -27.01 6.18 26.24
CA LYS A 543 -26.55 4.85 26.65
C LYS A 543 -25.41 4.36 25.77
N LEU A 544 -25.54 4.51 24.45
CA LEU A 544 -24.49 4.12 23.51
C LEU A 544 -23.20 4.91 23.74
N VAL A 545 -23.31 6.23 23.95
CA VAL A 545 -22.15 7.08 24.27
C VAL A 545 -21.45 6.59 25.54
N ALA A 546 -22.21 6.36 26.61
CA ALA A 546 -21.64 5.87 27.87
C ALA A 546 -20.97 4.49 27.71
N LEU A 547 -21.56 3.59 26.92
CA LEU A 547 -21.00 2.28 26.61
C LEU A 547 -19.68 2.39 25.82
N LEU A 548 -19.63 3.26 24.81
CA LEU A 548 -18.41 3.49 24.04
C LEU A 548 -17.28 4.07 24.90
N ASP A 549 -17.60 5.03 25.77
CA ASP A 549 -16.61 5.59 26.70
C ASP A 549 -16.10 4.53 27.69
N GLN A 550 -16.98 3.69 28.26
CA GLN A 550 -16.56 2.56 29.10
C GLN A 550 -15.70 1.55 28.34
N LEU A 551 -16.00 1.29 27.07
CA LEU A 551 -15.22 0.38 26.24
C LEU A 551 -13.81 0.93 26.00
N ILE A 552 -13.68 2.23 25.72
CA ILE A 552 -12.39 2.91 25.55
C ILE A 552 -11.59 2.89 26.86
N GLU A 553 -12.23 3.16 27.99
CA GLU A 553 -11.57 3.15 29.31
C GLU A 553 -11.01 1.77 29.67
N LYS A 554 -11.75 0.70 29.36
CA LYS A 554 -11.32 -0.68 29.67
C LYS A 554 -10.34 -1.25 28.64
N ASN A 555 -10.53 -0.94 27.36
CA ASN A 555 -9.69 -1.41 26.28
C ASN A 555 -9.70 -0.41 25.10
N VAL A 556 -8.66 0.43 25.07
CA VAL A 556 -8.50 1.50 24.08
C VAL A 556 -8.53 0.97 22.64
N GLU A 557 -7.91 -0.18 22.37
CA GLU A 557 -7.91 -0.79 21.04
C GLU A 557 -9.32 -1.22 20.60
N MET A 558 -10.05 -1.89 21.49
CA MET A 558 -11.41 -2.35 21.20
C MET A 558 -12.35 -1.17 21.01
N GLY A 559 -12.25 -0.14 21.87
CA GLY A 559 -12.97 1.12 21.70
C GLY A 559 -12.67 1.80 20.37
N PHE A 560 -11.39 1.87 19.99
CA PHE A 560 -10.96 2.42 18.71
C PHE A 560 -11.56 1.68 17.51
N LYS A 561 -11.51 0.34 17.52
CA LYS A 561 -12.09 -0.50 16.45
C LYS A 561 -13.60 -0.34 16.36
N ALA A 562 -14.30 -0.27 17.49
CA ALA A 562 -15.75 -0.05 17.53
C ALA A 562 -16.13 1.32 16.94
N LEU A 563 -15.45 2.40 17.34
CA LEU A 563 -15.66 3.73 16.77
C LEU A 563 -15.38 3.76 15.26
N SER A 564 -14.30 3.10 14.83
CA SER A 564 -13.90 3.01 13.41
C SER A 564 -14.89 2.23 12.55
N PHE A 565 -15.51 1.18 13.11
CA PHE A 565 -16.59 0.46 12.47
C PHE A 565 -17.84 1.33 12.38
N LEU A 566 -18.33 1.86 13.50
CA LEU A 566 -19.58 2.61 13.58
C LEU A 566 -19.56 3.92 12.78
N GLN A 567 -18.42 4.60 12.69
CA GLN A 567 -18.30 5.78 11.80
C GLN A 567 -18.43 5.41 10.32
N THR A 568 -18.12 4.17 9.92
CA THR A 568 -18.04 3.74 8.51
C THR A 568 -19.27 2.94 8.09
N TYR A 569 -19.81 2.13 8.99
CA TYR A 569 -20.86 1.16 8.71
C TYR A 569 -21.81 1.06 9.92
N TRP A 570 -23.03 1.55 9.74
CA TRP A 570 -24.05 1.61 10.80
C TRP A 570 -25.23 0.71 10.47
N CYS A 571 -25.48 -0.33 11.26
CA CYS A 571 -26.63 -1.23 11.07
C CYS A 571 -27.76 -0.82 12.02
N ASP A 572 -28.80 -0.16 11.51
CA ASP A 572 -29.92 0.36 12.34
C ASP A 572 -30.70 -0.74 13.09
N PHE A 573 -30.65 -1.97 12.58
CA PHE A 573 -31.31 -3.14 13.16
C PHE A 573 -30.43 -3.90 14.18
N LEU A 574 -29.15 -3.54 14.32
CA LEU A 574 -28.24 -4.10 15.32
C LEU A 574 -27.93 -3.02 16.36
N LYS A 575 -28.51 -3.15 17.55
CA LYS A 575 -28.18 -2.28 18.68
C LYS A 575 -26.94 -2.81 19.37
N LEU A 576 -25.88 -2.00 19.40
CA LEU A 576 -24.62 -2.39 20.03
C LEU A 576 -24.82 -2.64 21.53
N GLU A 577 -25.77 -1.91 22.14
CA GLU A 577 -26.18 -2.04 23.53
C GLU A 577 -26.74 -3.43 23.84
N ASP A 578 -27.44 -4.05 22.88
CA ASP A 578 -27.99 -5.39 23.04
C ASP A 578 -26.90 -6.47 22.87
N MET A 579 -25.79 -6.14 22.21
CA MET A 579 -24.66 -7.05 21.97
C MET A 579 -23.60 -6.99 23.08
N LEU A 580 -23.52 -5.87 23.81
CA LEU A 580 -22.55 -5.59 24.86
C LEU A 580 -23.25 -5.43 26.21
N ASP A 581 -24.18 -6.33 26.51
CA ASP A 581 -24.88 -6.34 27.79
C ASP A 581 -23.86 -6.32 28.95
N ALA A 582 -24.17 -5.59 30.03
CA ALA A 582 -23.21 -5.26 31.07
C ALA A 582 -22.60 -6.52 31.74
N ASP A 583 -23.36 -7.61 31.78
CA ASP A 583 -22.93 -8.92 32.26
C ASP A 583 -21.90 -9.61 31.35
N PHE A 584 -21.93 -9.35 30.03
CA PHE A 584 -20.96 -9.86 29.07
C PHE A 584 -19.59 -9.15 29.21
N LEU A 585 -19.60 -7.83 29.38
CA LEU A 585 -18.38 -7.05 29.64
C LEU A 585 -17.79 -7.32 31.04
N ALA A 586 -18.63 -7.62 32.03
CA ALA A 586 -18.18 -7.96 33.38
C ALA A 586 -17.58 -9.39 33.47
N SER A 587 -18.17 -10.37 32.78
CA SER A 587 -17.80 -11.79 32.90
C SER A 587 -16.52 -12.19 32.16
N ARG A 588 -16.12 -11.49 31.09
CA ARG A 588 -14.92 -11.85 30.30
C ARG A 588 -13.68 -10.99 30.54
N LEU A 589 -13.82 -9.73 30.92
CA LEU A 589 -12.65 -8.90 31.28
C LEU A 589 -12.07 -9.27 32.66
N MET A 590 -12.89 -9.82 33.57
CA MET A 590 -12.43 -10.43 34.82
C MET A 590 -11.72 -11.78 34.59
N ALA A 591 -12.01 -12.46 33.48
CA ALA A 591 -11.33 -13.72 33.15
C ALA A 591 -9.91 -13.50 32.61
N SER A 592 -9.61 -12.34 32.01
CA SER A 592 -8.26 -11.99 31.55
C SER A 592 -7.33 -11.48 32.66
N GLU A 593 -7.85 -11.13 33.84
CA GLU A 593 -7.03 -10.78 35.01
C GLU A 593 -6.73 -11.99 35.92
N LEU A 594 -7.30 -13.16 35.63
CA LEU A 594 -7.09 -14.41 36.39
C LEU A 594 -6.23 -15.45 35.64
N GLU A 595 -5.79 -15.14 34.43
CA GLU A 595 -4.75 -15.89 33.69
C GLU A 595 -3.53 -14.98 33.44
N CYS A 596 -2.84 -14.59 34.50
CA CYS A 596 -1.44 -14.11 34.46
C CYS A 596 -0.70 -14.64 35.69
#